data_AF-A0A833SHQ9-F1
#
_entry.id   AF-A0A833SHQ9-F1
#
_cell.length_a   1.000
_cell.length_b   1.000
_cell.length_c   1.000
_cell.angle_alpha   90.00
_cell.angle_beta   90.00
_cell.angle_gamma   90.00
#
_symmetry.space_group_name_H-M   'P 1'
#
loop_
_entity.id
_entity.type
_entity.pdbx_description
1 polymer ?
#
loop_
_entity_poly.entity_id
_entity_poly.type
_entity_poly.pdbx_seq_one_letter_code
_entity_poly.pdbx_strand_id
1 'polypeptide(L)' 'MEDQFNETRFFCETCGKSYKWKESLFKHKRVECGKLPQFTCKVCGYRFMHKHHLVKHLTSIHRIAPLNGTSMLIFQ' A
#
# COMPACT_ATOMS: atom_id res chain seq x y z
N MET A 1 26.82 20.61 9.71
CA MET A 1 26.23 19.57 8.87
C MET A 1 25.81 18.46 9.82
N GLU A 2 24.69 18.69 10.50
CA GLU A 2 24.25 17.89 11.66
C GLU A 2 22.85 17.40 11.35
N ASP A 3 22.67 16.09 11.31
CA ASP A 3 21.91 15.35 12.32
C ASP A 3 21.80 13.91 11.83
N GLN A 4 22.80 13.09 12.17
CA GLN A 4 22.69 11.64 12.04
C GLN A 4 21.91 11.16 13.28
N PHE A 5 20.64 11.56 13.38
CA PHE A 5 19.74 11.02 14.39
C PHE A 5 19.63 9.53 14.09
N ASN A 6 20.28 8.73 14.94
CA ASN A 6 20.17 7.29 14.98
C ASN A 6 18.73 6.93 15.43
N GLU A 7 17.74 7.20 14.57
CA GLU A 7 16.38 6.69 14.73
C GLU A 7 16.53 5.22 14.43
N THR A 8 16.58 4.38 15.47
CA THR A 8 16.58 2.93 15.30
C THR A 8 15.36 2.56 14.46
N ARG A 9 15.58 2.29 13.17
CA ARG A 9 14.54 1.85 12.25
C ARG A 9 14.39 0.35 12.36
N PHE A 10 13.15 -0.11 12.14
CA PHE A 10 12.81 -1.52 12.11
C PHE A 10 12.74 -1.98 10.65
N PHE A 11 13.51 -3.00 10.30
CA PHE A 11 13.62 -3.48 8.92
C PHE A 11 12.85 -4.78 8.71
N CYS A 12 12.26 -4.94 7.53
CA CYS A 12 11.69 -6.21 7.11
C CYS A 12 12.79 -7.08 6.50
N GLU A 13 13.14 -8.18 7.14
CA GLU A 13 14.19 -9.10 6.65
C GLU A 13 13.87 -9.70 5.28
N THR A 14 12.60 -9.81 4.90
CA THR A 14 12.19 -10.44 3.64
C THR A 14 12.27 -9.48 2.44
N CYS A 15 12.02 -8.18 2.62
CA CYS A 15 11.95 -7.22 1.51
C CYS A 15 12.81 -5.96 1.71
N GLY A 16 13.52 -5.84 2.83
CA GLY A 16 14.44 -4.74 3.13
C GLY A 16 13.79 -3.40 3.51
N LYS A 17 12.46 -3.26 3.45
CA LYS A 17 11.78 -1.99 3.81
C LYS A 17 12.00 -1.63 5.28
N SER A 18 12.26 -0.35 5.53
CA SER A 18 12.46 0.22 6.87
C SER A 18 11.23 0.99 7.37
N TYR A 19 10.97 0.91 8.66
CA TYR A 19 9.87 1.58 9.34
C TYR A 19 10.38 2.30 10.57
N LYS A 20 9.83 3.48 10.87
CA LYS A 20 10.15 4.22 12.10
C LYS A 20 9.67 3.49 13.36
N TRP A 21 8.58 2.74 13.27
CA TRP A 21 7.92 2.09 14.41
C TRP A 21 7.78 0.59 14.21
N LYS A 22 7.90 -0.18 15.31
CA LYS A 22 7.80 -1.65 15.28
C LYS A 22 6.40 -2.10 14.87
N GLU A 23 5.36 -1.38 15.28
CA GLU A 23 3.96 -1.64 14.91
C GLU A 23 3.75 -1.50 13.41
N SER A 24 4.43 -0.53 12.78
CA SER A 24 4.39 -0.33 11.33
C SER A 24 5.05 -1.48 10.59
N LEU A 25 6.23 -1.93 11.06
CA LEU A 25 6.88 -3.13 10.54
C LEU A 25 5.99 -4.37 10.70
N PHE A 26 5.36 -4.55 11.87
CA PHE A 26 4.48 -5.68 12.14
C PHE A 26 3.26 -5.69 11.20
N LYS A 27 2.60 -4.53 11.04
CA LYS A 27 1.50 -4.39 10.08
C LYS A 27 1.95 -4.71 8.67
N HIS A 28 3.09 -4.18 8.23
CA HIS A 28 3.67 -4.49 6.93
C HIS A 28 3.92 -6.00 6.74
N LYS A 29 4.60 -6.66 7.71
CA LYS A 29 4.87 -8.09 7.66
C LYS A 29 3.57 -8.90 7.53
N ARG A 30 2.52 -8.48 8.25
CA ARG A 30 1.21 -9.16 8.23
C ARG A 30 0.42 -8.98 6.94
N VAL A 31 0.51 -7.82 6.27
CA VAL A 31 -0.43 -7.47 5.17
C VAL A 31 0.20 -7.30 3.80
N GLU A 32 1.50 -7.06 3.71
CA GLU A 32 2.20 -6.83 2.44
C GLU A 32 3.32 -7.83 2.19
N CYS A 33 4.07 -8.19 3.23
CA CYS A 33 5.27 -9.00 3.06
C CYS A 33 4.91 -10.42 2.59
N GLY A 34 5.51 -10.84 1.47
CA GLY A 34 5.21 -12.15 0.86
C GLY A 34 3.79 -12.28 0.30
N LYS A 35 3.01 -11.20 0.27
CA LYS A 35 1.65 -11.18 -0.29
C LYS A 35 1.66 -10.55 -1.66
N LEU A 36 0.83 -11.07 -2.55
CA LEU A 36 0.62 -10.47 -3.86
C LEU A 36 -0.37 -9.29 -3.75
N PRO A 37 -0.25 -8.28 -4.63
CA PRO A 37 -1.26 -7.23 -4.74
C PRO A 37 -2.66 -7.81 -4.93
N GLN A 38 -3.54 -7.51 -3.99
CA GLN A 38 -4.90 -8.06 -3.95
C GLN A 38 -5.90 -7.22 -4.76
N PHE A 39 -5.60 -5.94 -5.01
CA PHE A 39 -6.55 -5.05 -5.66
C PHE A 39 -6.10 -4.75 -7.09
N THR A 40 -6.88 -5.16 -8.08
CA THR A 40 -6.56 -4.94 -9.49
C THR A 40 -7.38 -3.81 -10.08
N CYS A 41 -6.73 -2.82 -10.69
CA CYS A 41 -7.40 -1.83 -11.52
C CYS A 41 -7.99 -2.51 -12.76
N LYS A 42 -9.32 -2.53 -12.90
CA LYS A 42 -9.97 -3.14 -14.07
C LYS A 42 -9.80 -2.35 -15.36
N VAL A 43 -9.34 -1.09 -15.28
CA VAL A 43 -9.12 -0.24 -16.46
C VAL A 43 -7.76 -0.51 -17.10
N CYS A 44 -6.70 -0.64 -16.30
CA CYS A 44 -5.33 -0.79 -16.81
C CYS A 44 -4.60 -2.05 -16.34
N GLY A 45 -5.23 -2.88 -15.50
CA GLY A 45 -4.64 -4.10 -14.95
C GLY A 45 -3.61 -3.88 -13.83
N TYR A 46 -3.25 -2.64 -13.50
CA TYR A 46 -2.27 -2.36 -12.46
C TYR A 46 -2.77 -2.80 -11.08
N ARG A 47 -1.89 -3.38 -10.26
CA ARG A 47 -2.27 -4.00 -8.99
C ARG A 47 -1.73 -3.24 -7.78
N PHE A 48 -2.50 -3.24 -6.71
CA PHE A 48 -2.21 -2.54 -5.45
C PHE A 48 -2.34 -3.48 -4.24
N MET A 49 -1.50 -3.23 -3.22
CA MET A 49 -1.61 -3.93 -1.93
C MET A 49 -2.79 -3.43 -1.09
N HIS A 50 -3.19 -2.16 -1.26
CA HIS A 50 -4.22 -1.52 -0.44
C HIS A 50 -5.33 -0.90 -1.30
N LYS A 51 -6.58 -1.02 -0.83
CA LYS A 51 -7.76 -0.46 -1.48
C LYS A 51 -7.68 1.05 -1.69
N HIS A 52 -7.22 1.81 -0.70
CA HIS A 52 -7.15 3.27 -0.78
C HIS A 52 -6.14 3.75 -1.84
N HIS A 53 -5.09 2.97 -2.12
CA HIS A 53 -4.17 3.26 -3.22
C HIS A 53 -4.83 3.07 -4.59
N LEU A 54 -5.62 2.01 -4.77
CA LEU A 54 -6.40 1.82 -6.00
C LEU A 54 -7.42 2.94 -6.18
N VAL A 55 -8.16 3.32 -5.14
CA VAL A 55 -9.12 4.44 -5.19
C VAL A 55 -8.46 5.74 -5.65
N LYS A 56 -7.32 6.10 -5.04
CA LYS A 56 -6.54 7.28 -5.44
C LYS A 56 -6.12 7.18 -6.91
N HIS A 57 -5.63 6.02 -7.34
CA HIS A 57 -5.24 5.78 -8.73
C HIS A 57 -6.40 5.93 -9.71
N LEU A 58 -7.58 5.40 -9.40
CA LEU A 58 -8.78 5.54 -10.23
C LEU A 58 -9.15 7.01 -10.42
N THR A 59 -9.10 7.80 -9.34
CA THR A 59 -9.39 9.24 -9.43
C THR A 59 -8.28 10.03 -10.12
N SER A 60 -7.00 9.75 -9.88
CA SER A 60 -5.90 10.58 -10.40
C SER A 60 -5.45 10.21 -11.82
N ILE A 61 -5.52 8.92 -12.19
CA ILE A 61 -5.04 8.43 -13.49
C ILE A 61 -6.21 8.23 -14.46
N HIS A 62 -7.34 7.70 -13.97
CA HIS A 62 -8.49 7.38 -14.81
C HIS A 62 -9.65 8.39 -14.68
N ARG A 63 -9.56 9.37 -13.76
CA ARG A 63 -10.63 10.35 -13.45
C ARG A 63 -11.97 9.68 -13.13
N ILE A 64 -11.92 8.47 -12.58
CA ILE A 64 -13.08 7.73 -12.10
C ILE A 64 -13.25 8.08 -10.62
N ALA A 65 -14.38 8.70 -10.26
CA ALA A 65 -14.78 8.89 -8.88
C ALA A 65 -15.46 7.61 -8.38
N PRO A 66 -14.83 6.84 -7.46
CA PRO A 66 -15.53 5.70 -6.87
C PRO A 66 -16.68 6.23 -6.02
N LEU A 67 -17.90 5.76 -6.30
CA LEU A 67 -19.08 6.14 -5.54
C LEU A 67 -18.93 5.64 -4.11
N ASN A 68 -19.06 6.56 -3.15
CA ASN A 68 -19.05 6.25 -1.73
C ASN A 68 -20.29 5.40 -1.43
N GLY A 69 -20.14 4.08 -1.36
CA GLY A 69 -21.14 3.21 -0.74
C GLY A 69 -21.70 2.04 -1.55
N THR A 70 -21.38 1.84 -2.84
CA THR A 70 -21.99 0.73 -3.58
C THR A 70 -21.06 0.00 -4.55
N SER A 71 -21.07 -1.31 -4.39
CA SER A 71 -20.67 -2.37 -5.31
C SER A 71 -19.17 -2.67 -5.47
N MET A 72 -18.81 -3.85 -4.97
CA MET A 72 -17.49 -4.48 -4.96
C MET A 72 -17.04 -5.01 -6.34
N LEU A 73 -17.29 -4.29 -7.44
CA LEU A 73 -16.98 -4.78 -8.80
C LEU A 73 -15.62 -4.35 -9.34
N ILE A 74 -14.88 -3.50 -8.61
CA ILE A 74 -13.58 -2.95 -9.04
C ILE A 74 -12.38 -3.49 -8.25
N PHE A 75 -12.58 -4.43 -7.31
CA PHE A 75 -11.59 -4.76 -6.28
C PHE A 75 -11.07 -6.20 -6.24
N GLN A 76 -11.38 -7.05 -7.22
CA GLN A 76 -10.93 -8.45 -7.21
C GLN A 76 -9.46 -8.65 -7.60
#